data_AF-A0A0P8XG30-F1
#
_entry.id   AF-A0A0P8XG30-F1
#
_cell.length_a   1.000
_cell.length_b   1.000
_cell.length_c   1.000
_cell.angle_alpha   90.00
_cell.angle_beta   90.00
_cell.angle_gamma   90.00
#
_symmetry.space_group_name_H-M   'P 1'
#
loop_
_entity.id
_entity.type
_entity.pdbx_description
1 polymer ?
#
loop_
_entity_poly.entity_id
_entity_poly.type
_entity_poly.pdbx_seq_one_letter_code
_entity_poly.pdbx_strand_id
1 'polypeptide(L)'
;MGGKWVWPALARGTPQSPENQNFCEFLANFETYRGEVWTRFVEILKATLTRMVSAVPDCPDCRQYVAFLQDYISRGDAINSSSSTDQKIEYAKGFSEAMDRRSSLDLSSYNNETALKVAMDYATQLFAEFSKFQEKLIAAESELKRKVGQDVVSREVEFFELLRTYGVGTLYRITRTRREVVANRILSFKQQFQCA
;
A
#
# COMPACT_ATOMS: atom_id res chain seq x y z
N MET A 1 -23.69 10.96 -61.10
CA MET A 1 -23.41 10.06 -59.97
C MET A 1 -22.25 10.64 -59.19
N GLY A 2 -22.51 11.36 -58.09
CA GLY A 2 -21.48 12.01 -57.28
C GLY A 2 -21.46 11.39 -55.89
N GLY A 3 -20.49 10.52 -55.63
CA GLY A 3 -20.27 9.92 -54.31
C GLY A 3 -19.56 10.91 -53.39
N LYS A 4 -20.27 11.40 -52.37
CA LYS A 4 -19.65 12.12 -51.24
C LYS A 4 -19.02 11.09 -50.31
N TRP A 5 -17.69 11.10 -50.24
CA TRP A 5 -16.95 10.44 -49.18
C TRP A 5 -17.02 11.32 -47.92
N VAL A 6 -17.68 10.81 -46.88
CA VAL A 6 -17.65 11.41 -45.54
C VAL A 6 -16.48 10.77 -44.81
N TRP A 7 -15.44 11.55 -44.56
CA TRP A 7 -14.36 11.15 -43.65
C TRP A 7 -14.89 11.15 -42.21
N PRO A 8 -14.60 10.12 -41.39
CA PRO A 8 -14.85 10.20 -39.95
C PRO A 8 -13.95 11.27 -39.37
N ALA A 9 -14.55 12.26 -38.71
CA ALA A 9 -13.80 13.18 -37.87
C ALA A 9 -13.10 12.37 -36.78
N LEU A 10 -11.77 12.37 -36.78
CA LEU A 10 -10.96 11.97 -35.63
C LEU A 10 -11.48 12.78 -34.43
N ALA A 11 -12.08 12.10 -33.47
CA ALA A 11 -12.47 12.67 -32.19
C ALA A 11 -11.19 13.17 -31.50
N ARG A 12 -10.87 14.46 -31.72
CA ARG A 12 -9.89 15.17 -30.92
C ARG A 12 -10.46 15.17 -29.50
N GLY A 13 -9.84 14.39 -28.62
CA GLY A 13 -10.16 14.39 -27.19
C GLY A 13 -10.20 15.83 -26.70
N THR A 14 -11.31 16.20 -26.06
CA THR A 14 -11.49 17.52 -25.48
C THR A 14 -10.30 17.82 -24.56
N PRO A 15 -9.67 19.01 -24.62
CA PRO A 15 -8.59 19.35 -23.72
C PRO A 15 -9.06 19.19 -22.27
N GLN A 16 -8.33 18.39 -21.50
CA GLN A 16 -8.60 18.17 -20.09
C GLN A 16 -8.51 19.52 -19.36
N SER A 17 -9.46 19.81 -18.48
CA SER A 17 -9.41 21.07 -17.72
C SER A 17 -8.12 21.12 -16.87
N PRO A 18 -7.55 22.31 -16.64
CA PRO A 18 -6.38 22.44 -15.76
C PRO A 18 -6.61 21.84 -14.36
N GLU A 19 -7.85 21.91 -13.86
CA GLU A 19 -8.28 21.27 -12.61
C GLU A 19 -8.10 19.75 -12.68
N ASN A 20 -8.64 19.10 -13.71
CA ASN A 20 -8.52 17.66 -13.90
C ASN A 20 -7.06 17.22 -14.05
N GLN A 21 -6.22 18.02 -14.72
CA GLN A 21 -4.78 17.74 -14.81
C GLN A 21 -4.11 17.71 -13.44
N ASN A 22 -4.44 18.64 -12.54
CA ASN A 22 -3.90 18.66 -11.18
C ASN A 22 -4.34 17.43 -10.37
N PHE A 23 -5.59 16.99 -10.51
CA PHE A 23 -6.06 15.74 -9.90
C PHE A 23 -5.33 14.52 -10.45
N CYS A 24 -5.09 14.46 -11.76
CA CYS A 24 -4.38 13.34 -12.36
C CYS A 24 -2.90 13.28 -11.94
N GLU A 25 -2.23 14.42 -11.85
CA GLU A 25 -0.88 14.51 -11.28
C GLU A 25 -0.87 14.00 -9.84
N PHE A 26 -1.81 14.45 -9.01
CA PHE A 26 -1.94 13.98 -7.64
C PHE A 26 -2.18 12.46 -7.57
N LEU A 27 -3.11 11.93 -8.37
CA LEU A 27 -3.46 10.51 -8.36
C LEU A 27 -2.29 9.62 -8.81
N ALA A 28 -1.49 10.07 -9.78
CA ALA A 28 -0.26 9.39 -10.19
C ALA A 28 0.79 9.39 -9.06
N ASN A 29 0.96 10.51 -8.36
CA ASN A 29 1.84 10.60 -7.21
C ASN A 29 1.35 9.72 -6.05
N PHE A 30 0.05 9.72 -5.77
CA PHE A 30 -0.56 8.86 -4.75
C PHE A 30 -0.30 7.38 -5.01
N GLU A 31 -0.49 6.92 -6.24
CA GLU A 31 -0.21 5.55 -6.64
C GLU A 31 1.28 5.20 -6.50
N THR A 32 2.16 6.13 -6.87
CA THR A 32 3.61 5.98 -6.71
C THR A 32 3.98 5.83 -5.23
N TYR A 33 3.52 6.74 -4.37
CA TYR A 33 3.78 6.69 -2.92
C TYR A 33 3.22 5.41 -2.28
N ARG A 34 2.04 4.97 -2.72
CA ARG A 34 1.44 3.70 -2.30
C ARG A 34 2.32 2.51 -2.70
N GLY A 35 2.85 2.50 -3.92
CA GLY A 35 3.77 1.44 -4.39
C GLY A 35 5.09 1.43 -3.62
N GLU A 36 5.66 2.61 -3.32
CA GLU A 36 6.88 2.76 -2.52
C GLU A 36 6.69 2.22 -1.11
N VAL A 37 5.62 2.62 -0.40
CA VAL A 37 5.40 2.15 0.97
C VAL A 37 5.20 0.64 1.00
N TRP A 38 4.47 0.05 0.05
CA TRP A 38 4.33 -1.41 -0.01
C TRP A 38 5.64 -2.13 -0.33
N THR A 39 6.51 -1.53 -1.13
CA THR A 39 7.86 -2.05 -1.36
C THR A 39 8.65 -2.09 -0.05
N ARG A 40 8.65 -1.00 0.73
CA ARG A 40 9.29 -0.96 2.04
C ARG A 40 8.70 -1.95 3.04
N PHE A 41 7.37 -2.10 3.05
CA PHE A 41 6.70 -3.09 3.90
C PHE A 41 7.17 -4.52 3.61
N VAL A 42 7.30 -4.89 2.33
CA VAL A 42 7.79 -6.22 1.94
C VAL A 42 9.25 -6.43 2.35
N GLU A 43 10.11 -5.43 2.12
CA GLU A 43 11.53 -5.48 2.54
C GLU A 43 11.66 -5.66 4.06
N ILE A 44 10.93 -4.84 4.83
CA ILE A 44 10.91 -4.91 6.29
C ILE A 44 10.37 -6.27 6.76
N LEU A 45 9.28 -6.77 6.16
CA LEU A 45 8.73 -8.07 6.49
C LEU A 45 9.76 -9.18 6.27
N LYS A 46 10.37 -9.27 5.08
CA LYS A 46 11.39 -10.28 4.78
C LYS A 46 12.55 -10.22 5.77
N ALA A 47 13.09 -9.02 6.03
CA ALA A 47 14.18 -8.83 6.98
C ALA A 47 13.79 -9.23 8.41
N THR A 48 12.54 -9.00 8.81
CA THR A 48 12.01 -9.45 10.10
C THR A 48 11.89 -10.97 10.16
N LEU A 49 11.37 -11.61 9.11
CA LEU A 49 11.24 -13.08 9.08
C LEU A 49 12.63 -13.74 9.17
N THR A 50 13.62 -13.24 8.44
CA THR A 50 15.00 -13.71 8.53
C THR A 50 15.56 -13.56 9.95
N ARG A 51 15.34 -12.39 10.58
CA ARG A 51 15.75 -12.16 11.97
C ARG A 51 15.02 -13.09 12.95
N MET A 52 13.74 -13.37 12.71
CA MET A 52 12.97 -14.31 13.52
C MET A 52 13.51 -15.73 13.41
N VAL A 53 13.85 -16.21 12.21
CA VAL A 53 14.48 -17.52 12.02
C VAL A 53 15.73 -17.65 12.89
N SER A 54 16.59 -16.63 12.92
CA SER A 54 17.79 -16.62 13.77
C SER A 54 17.51 -16.44 15.26
N ALA A 55 16.40 -15.81 15.62
CA ALA A 55 15.99 -15.61 17.00
C ALA A 55 15.29 -16.84 17.59
N VAL A 56 14.78 -17.76 16.77
CA VAL A 56 14.13 -18.95 17.28
C VAL A 56 15.20 -19.89 17.85
N PRO A 57 15.08 -20.32 19.13
CA PRO A 57 16.05 -21.25 19.71
C PRO A 57 16.01 -22.59 18.97
N ASP A 58 17.15 -23.25 18.91
CA ASP A 58 17.22 -24.61 18.36
C ASP A 58 16.52 -25.57 19.32
N CYS A 59 15.24 -25.84 19.05
CA CYS A 59 14.40 -26.67 19.87
C CYS A 59 13.53 -27.59 18.98
N PRO A 60 13.29 -28.86 19.37
CA PRO A 60 12.52 -29.80 18.57
C PRO A 60 11.15 -29.26 18.14
N ASP A 61 10.43 -28.61 19.06
CA ASP A 61 9.10 -28.05 18.84
C ASP A 61 9.12 -26.78 17.99
N CYS A 62 10.26 -26.09 17.94
CA CYS A 62 10.48 -24.86 17.19
C CYS A 62 10.75 -25.11 15.70
N ARG A 63 11.20 -26.30 15.32
CA ARG A 63 11.62 -26.62 13.94
C ARG A 63 10.51 -26.41 12.92
N GLN A 64 9.27 -26.74 13.26
CA GLN A 64 8.14 -26.52 12.36
C GLN A 64 7.86 -25.03 12.12
N TYR A 65 8.07 -24.19 13.14
CA TYR A 65 7.92 -22.75 13.03
C TYR A 65 9.05 -22.12 12.19
N VAL A 66 10.30 -22.53 12.41
CA VAL A 66 11.45 -22.11 11.58
C VAL A 66 11.24 -22.48 10.12
N ALA A 67 10.88 -23.73 9.84
CA ALA A 67 10.64 -24.20 8.48
C ALA A 67 9.52 -23.41 7.79
N PHE A 68 8.46 -23.06 8.54
CA PHE A 68 7.40 -22.20 8.04
C PHE A 68 7.91 -20.79 7.68
N LEU A 69 8.68 -20.15 8.56
CA LEU A 69 9.23 -18.82 8.28
C LEU A 69 10.13 -18.84 7.05
N GLN A 70 10.98 -19.87 6.92
CA GLN A 70 11.86 -20.07 5.76
C GLN A 70 11.07 -20.29 4.46
N ASP A 71 10.05 -21.15 4.47
CA ASP A 71 9.17 -21.35 3.31
C ASP A 71 8.50 -20.04 2.90
N TYR A 72 8.05 -19.24 3.86
CA TYR A 72 7.42 -17.96 3.56
C TYR A 72 8.41 -16.95 2.96
N ILE A 73 9.65 -16.90 3.47
CA ILE A 73 10.73 -16.09 2.91
C ILE A 73 10.98 -16.48 1.45
N SER A 74 11.11 -17.78 1.16
CA SER A 74 11.36 -18.28 -0.20
C SER A 74 10.26 -17.93 -1.19
N ARG A 75 8.98 -17.98 -0.78
CA ARG A 75 7.86 -17.47 -1.60
C ARG A 75 8.01 -15.99 -1.91
N GLY A 76 8.56 -15.24 -0.96
CA GLY A 76 8.83 -13.82 -1.08
C GLY A 76 9.91 -13.48 -2.11
N ASP A 77 10.82 -14.37 -2.47
CA ASP A 77 11.94 -14.06 -3.37
C ASP A 77 11.48 -13.57 -4.76
N ALA A 78 10.33 -14.05 -5.24
CA ALA A 78 9.70 -13.57 -6.47
C ALA A 78 9.11 -12.14 -6.36
N ILE A 79 8.87 -11.66 -5.13
CA ILE A 79 8.31 -10.33 -4.85
C ILE A 79 9.45 -9.33 -4.65
N ASN A 80 9.65 -8.45 -5.61
CA ASN A 80 10.72 -7.45 -5.62
C ASN A 80 10.18 -6.04 -5.89
N SER A 81 11.07 -5.05 -6.03
CA SER A 81 10.69 -3.65 -6.25
C SER A 81 9.87 -3.43 -7.52
N SER A 82 10.09 -4.25 -8.56
CA SER A 82 9.36 -4.19 -9.83
C SER A 82 8.01 -4.90 -9.82
N SER A 83 7.72 -5.73 -8.81
CA SER A 83 6.42 -6.40 -8.66
C SER A 83 5.29 -5.38 -8.51
N SER A 84 4.07 -5.75 -8.92
CA SER A 84 2.93 -4.85 -8.78
C SER A 84 2.61 -4.57 -7.30
N THR A 85 1.96 -3.44 -7.05
CA THR A 85 1.47 -3.10 -5.70
C THR A 85 0.55 -4.19 -5.16
N ASP A 86 -0.32 -4.75 -5.99
CA ASP A 86 -1.23 -5.83 -5.60
C ASP A 86 -0.49 -7.11 -5.20
N GLN A 87 0.55 -7.51 -5.94
CA GLN A 87 1.40 -8.66 -5.57
C GLN A 87 2.09 -8.45 -4.22
N LYS A 88 2.56 -7.22 -3.95
CA LYS A 88 3.18 -6.86 -2.65
C LYS A 88 2.16 -6.92 -1.52
N ILE A 89 0.95 -6.42 -1.74
CA ILE A 89 -0.16 -6.48 -0.77
C ILE A 89 -0.54 -7.93 -0.48
N GLU A 90 -0.72 -8.73 -1.52
CA GLU A 90 -1.09 -10.15 -1.41
C GLU A 90 -0.04 -10.92 -0.61
N TYR A 91 1.24 -10.74 -0.92
CA TYR A 91 2.32 -11.35 -0.15
C TYR A 91 2.33 -10.89 1.32
N ALA A 92 2.11 -9.61 1.61
CA ALA A 92 2.09 -9.13 2.99
C ALA A 92 0.86 -9.62 3.77
N LYS A 93 -0.31 -9.73 3.11
CA LYS A 93 -1.57 -10.23 3.70
C LYS A 93 -1.51 -11.74 3.92
N GLY A 94 -0.96 -12.48 2.97
CA GLY A 94 -0.78 -13.92 3.05
C GLY A 94 0.00 -14.36 4.28
N PHE A 95 0.92 -13.53 4.77
CA PHE A 95 1.70 -13.84 5.97
C PHE A 95 0.83 -13.84 7.21
N SER A 96 0.03 -12.78 7.39
CA SER A 96 -0.92 -12.68 8.49
C SER A 96 -1.92 -13.83 8.48
N GLU A 97 -2.49 -14.16 7.31
CA GLU A 97 -3.41 -15.29 7.19
C GLU A 97 -2.74 -16.65 7.47
N ALA A 98 -1.50 -16.83 7.02
CA ALA A 98 -0.75 -18.06 7.27
C ALA A 98 -0.38 -18.22 8.75
N MET A 99 -0.06 -17.12 9.43
CA MET A 99 0.16 -17.09 10.88
C MET A 99 -1.13 -17.40 11.65
N ASP A 100 -2.26 -16.80 11.28
CA ASP A 100 -3.55 -17.04 11.95
C ASP A 100 -3.98 -18.51 11.88
N ARG A 101 -3.78 -19.15 10.71
CA ARG A 101 -4.03 -20.60 10.51
C ARG A 101 -3.10 -21.49 11.33
N ARG A 102 -1.98 -20.96 11.81
CA ARG A 102 -0.98 -21.66 12.64
C ARG A 102 -1.09 -21.30 14.13
N SER A 103 -2.19 -20.68 14.55
CA SER A 103 -2.51 -20.40 15.98
C SER A 103 -2.50 -21.64 16.90
N SER A 104 -2.40 -22.85 16.34
CA SER A 104 -2.20 -24.11 17.07
C SER A 104 -0.75 -24.45 17.41
N LEU A 105 0.24 -23.69 16.92
CA LEU A 105 1.64 -23.86 17.34
C LEU A 105 1.77 -23.39 18.78
N ASP A 106 2.00 -24.33 19.69
CA ASP A 106 2.31 -24.02 21.08
C ASP A 106 3.70 -23.40 21.17
N LEU A 107 3.72 -22.08 21.15
CA LEU A 107 4.91 -21.26 21.36
C LEU A 107 5.01 -20.82 22.84
N SER A 108 4.34 -21.48 23.79
CA SER A 108 4.44 -21.11 25.21
C SER A 108 5.85 -21.31 25.78
N SER A 109 6.63 -22.24 25.21
CA SER A 109 8.07 -22.41 25.48
C SER A 109 8.95 -21.34 24.83
N TYR A 110 8.39 -20.56 23.89
CA TYR A 110 9.02 -19.48 23.15
C TYR A 110 8.95 -18.15 23.92
N ASN A 111 9.45 -18.12 25.16
CA ASN A 111 9.71 -16.85 25.83
C ASN A 111 11.12 -16.37 25.51
N ASN A 112 11.35 -15.94 24.27
CA ASN A 112 12.64 -15.38 23.86
C ASN A 112 12.54 -13.85 23.74
N GLU A 113 13.23 -13.15 24.64
CA GLU A 113 13.43 -11.69 24.61
C GLU A 113 13.92 -11.20 23.23
N THR A 114 14.76 -11.99 22.55
CA THR A 114 15.26 -11.70 21.21
C THR A 114 14.12 -11.65 20.18
N ALA A 115 13.20 -12.60 20.25
CA ALA A 115 12.05 -12.63 19.35
C ALA A 115 11.10 -11.47 19.62
N LEU A 116 10.85 -11.15 20.89
CA LEU A 116 10.08 -9.97 21.26
C LEU A 116 10.73 -8.70 20.69
N LYS A 117 12.05 -8.54 20.83
CA LYS A 117 12.80 -7.41 20.28
C LYS A 117 12.66 -7.33 18.75
N VAL A 118 12.77 -8.43 18.03
CA VAL A 118 12.58 -8.44 16.57
C VAL A 118 11.15 -8.01 16.18
N ALA A 119 10.13 -8.41 16.94
CA ALA A 119 8.74 -7.99 16.70
C ALA A 119 8.53 -6.50 16.99
N MET A 120 9.14 -5.98 18.06
CA MET A 120 9.13 -4.54 18.39
C MET A 120 9.88 -3.71 17.34
N ASP A 121 11.02 -4.18 16.87
CA ASP A 121 11.79 -3.56 15.80
C ASP A 121 10.99 -3.52 14.49
N TYR A 122 10.27 -4.61 14.18
CA TYR A 122 9.36 -4.66 13.04
C TYR A 122 8.27 -3.59 13.13
N ALA A 123 7.58 -3.51 14.26
CA ALA A 123 6.55 -2.50 14.49
C ALA A 123 7.14 -1.08 14.33
N THR A 124 8.28 -0.80 14.97
CA THR A 124 8.96 0.50 14.89
C THR A 124 9.31 0.90 13.46
N GLN A 125 9.90 -0.02 12.68
CA GLN A 125 10.23 0.23 11.27
C GLN A 125 8.98 0.51 10.42
N LEU A 126 7.91 -0.25 10.62
CA LEU A 126 6.65 -0.01 9.92
C LEU A 126 6.02 1.34 10.28
N PHE A 127 6.08 1.74 11.56
CA PHE A 127 5.63 3.06 11.99
C PHE A 127 6.42 4.16 11.31
N ALA A 128 7.75 4.05 11.28
CA ALA A 128 8.61 5.05 10.65
C ALA A 128 8.31 5.21 9.15
N GLU A 129 8.20 4.11 8.40
CA GLU A 129 7.89 4.18 6.96
C GLU A 129 6.46 4.69 6.71
N PHE A 130 5.51 4.35 7.58
CA PHE A 130 4.16 4.87 7.46
C PHE A 130 4.09 6.37 7.75
N SER A 131 4.81 6.88 8.75
CA SER A 131 4.89 8.32 9.04
C SER A 131 5.46 9.09 7.85
N LYS A 132 6.55 8.61 7.22
CA LYS A 132 7.10 9.22 6.00
C LYS A 132 6.09 9.26 4.86
N PHE A 133 5.33 8.18 4.69
CA PHE A 133 4.24 8.14 3.71
C PHE A 133 3.15 9.18 4.01
N GLN A 134 2.71 9.29 5.28
CA GLN A 134 1.71 10.28 5.69
C GLN A 134 2.17 11.71 5.41
N GLU A 135 3.43 12.04 5.70
CA GLU A 135 4.01 13.36 5.42
C GLU A 135 3.95 13.68 3.91
N LYS A 136 4.37 12.73 3.06
CA LYS A 136 4.27 12.88 1.59
C LYS A 136 2.83 13.10 1.13
N LEU A 137 1.89 12.34 1.70
CA LEU A 137 0.48 12.45 1.33
C LEU A 137 -0.12 13.80 1.72
N ILE A 138 0.14 14.26 2.95
CA ILE A 138 -0.34 15.55 3.46
C ILE A 138 0.23 16.70 2.63
N ALA A 139 1.52 16.63 2.27
CA ALA A 139 2.14 17.63 1.40
C ALA A 139 1.48 17.66 0.02
N ALA A 140 1.27 16.49 -0.59
CA ALA A 140 0.63 16.38 -1.90
C ALA A 140 -0.84 16.84 -1.88
N GLU A 141 -1.59 16.53 -0.82
CA GLU A 141 -2.97 17.00 -0.63
C GLU A 141 -3.02 18.52 -0.49
N SER A 142 -2.11 19.09 0.31
CA SER A 142 -2.02 20.54 0.51
C SER A 142 -1.71 21.27 -0.80
N GLU A 143 -0.79 20.73 -1.59
CA GLU A 143 -0.44 21.28 -2.90
C GLU A 143 -1.60 21.17 -3.88
N LEU A 144 -2.33 20.04 -3.91
CA LEU A 144 -3.53 19.88 -4.73
C LEU A 144 -4.57 20.94 -4.37
N LYS A 145 -4.90 21.10 -3.08
CA LYS A 145 -5.85 22.11 -2.59
C LYS A 145 -5.47 23.52 -3.04
N ARG A 146 -4.18 23.85 -2.97
CA ARG A 146 -3.64 25.14 -3.43
C ARG A 146 -3.82 25.33 -4.95
N LYS A 147 -3.57 24.28 -5.75
CA LYS A 147 -3.68 24.31 -7.22
C LYS A 147 -5.13 24.40 -7.71
N VAL A 148 -6.07 23.71 -7.06
CA VAL A 148 -7.48 23.65 -7.52
C VAL A 148 -8.38 24.72 -6.89
N GLY A 149 -7.98 25.31 -5.76
CA GLY A 149 -8.74 26.37 -5.09
C GLY A 149 -9.94 25.87 -4.27
N GLN A 150 -10.46 26.76 -3.40
CA GLN A 150 -11.44 26.39 -2.37
C GLN A 150 -12.80 25.96 -2.95
N ASP A 151 -13.21 26.52 -4.08
CA ASP A 151 -14.48 26.17 -4.73
C ASP A 151 -14.48 24.70 -5.18
N VAL A 152 -13.37 24.25 -5.78
CA VAL A 152 -13.21 22.84 -6.19
C VAL A 152 -13.14 21.94 -4.96
N VAL A 153 -12.39 22.32 -3.93
CA VAL A 153 -12.31 21.56 -2.66
C VAL A 153 -13.70 21.35 -2.05
N SER A 154 -14.57 22.35 -2.14
CA SER A 154 -15.93 22.29 -1.60
C SER A 154 -16.89 21.45 -2.46
N ARG A 155 -16.59 21.26 -3.76
CA ARG A 155 -17.35 20.35 -4.64
C ARG A 155 -16.90 18.91 -4.48
N GLU A 156 -15.60 18.67 -4.34
CA GLU A 156 -14.98 17.33 -4.30
C GLU A 156 -14.85 16.78 -2.86
N VAL A 157 -15.91 16.90 -2.06
CA VAL A 157 -15.88 16.58 -0.61
C VAL A 157 -15.49 15.12 -0.35
N GLU A 158 -16.09 14.16 -1.07
CA GLU A 158 -15.82 12.73 -0.90
C GLU A 158 -14.33 12.42 -1.11
N PHE A 159 -13.72 13.00 -2.15
CA PHE A 159 -12.32 12.79 -2.46
C PHE A 159 -11.41 13.21 -1.30
N PHE A 160 -11.59 14.44 -0.80
CA PHE A 160 -10.77 14.96 0.30
C PHE A 160 -11.06 14.26 1.64
N GLU A 161 -12.28 13.80 1.87
CA GLU A 161 -12.60 12.97 3.05
C GLU A 161 -11.92 11.60 3.01
N LEU A 162 -11.85 10.98 1.83
CA LEU A 162 -11.14 9.72 1.64
C LEU A 162 -9.63 9.90 1.85
N LEU A 163 -9.03 10.97 1.34
CA LEU A 163 -7.62 11.29 1.58
C LEU A 163 -7.32 11.44 3.07
N ARG A 164 -8.15 12.22 3.78
CA ARG A 164 -8.04 12.37 5.23
C ARG A 164 -8.19 11.04 5.95
N THR A 165 -9.14 10.20 5.55
CA THR A 165 -9.35 8.87 6.14
C THR A 165 -8.15 7.95 5.93
N TYR A 166 -7.58 7.97 4.72
CA TYR A 166 -6.39 7.20 4.37
C TYR A 166 -5.17 7.66 5.16
N GLY A 167 -4.99 8.99 5.28
CA GLY A 167 -3.88 9.64 5.95
C GLY A 167 -3.94 9.57 7.48
N VAL A 168 -5.11 9.64 8.11
CA VAL A 168 -5.26 9.67 9.59
C VAL A 168 -5.37 8.28 10.21
N GLY A 169 -5.61 7.24 9.40
CA GLY A 169 -5.65 5.87 9.89
C GLY A 169 -4.31 5.45 10.51
N THR A 170 -4.23 5.34 11.83
CA THR A 170 -3.08 4.69 12.47
C THR A 170 -3.01 3.24 12.02
N LEU A 171 -1.80 2.65 11.95
CA LEU A 171 -1.59 1.22 11.64
C LEU A 171 -2.41 0.28 12.56
N TYR A 172 -2.88 0.78 13.71
CA TYR A 172 -3.71 0.07 14.68
C TYR A 172 -5.22 0.25 14.52
N ARG A 173 -5.73 1.37 13.99
CA ARG A 173 -7.19 1.64 13.91
C ARG A 173 -7.82 1.24 12.58
N ILE A 174 -7.05 1.18 11.50
CA ILE A 174 -7.51 0.72 10.19
C ILE A 174 -6.71 -0.54 9.86
N THR A 175 -7.39 -1.69 9.78
CA THR A 175 -6.75 -2.92 9.30
C THR A 175 -6.20 -2.68 7.90
N ARG A 176 -5.05 -3.28 7.55
CA ARG A 176 -4.42 -3.12 6.22
C ARG A 176 -5.45 -3.23 5.08
N THR A 177 -6.37 -4.19 5.19
CA THR A 177 -7.51 -4.38 4.28
C THR A 177 -8.41 -3.14 4.12
N ARG A 178 -8.81 -2.49 5.22
CA ARG A 178 -9.65 -1.28 5.16
C ARG A 178 -8.92 -0.11 4.53
N ARG A 179 -7.61 0.01 4.75
CA ARG A 179 -6.79 1.05 4.12
C ARG A 179 -6.75 0.86 2.61
N GLU A 180 -6.53 -0.36 2.13
CA GLU A 180 -6.49 -0.62 0.69
C GLU A 180 -7.85 -0.41 -0.01
N VAL A 181 -8.96 -0.67 0.68
CA VAL A 181 -10.30 -0.30 0.17
C VAL A 181 -10.41 1.21 -0.05
N VAL A 182 -9.94 2.02 0.90
CA VAL A 182 -9.94 3.49 0.76
C VAL A 182 -8.99 3.94 -0.35
N ALA A 183 -7.78 3.37 -0.46
CA ALA A 183 -6.85 3.65 -1.56
C ALA A 183 -7.48 3.37 -2.93
N ASN A 184 -8.13 2.22 -3.09
CA ASN A 184 -8.77 1.85 -4.34
C ASN A 184 -9.93 2.79 -4.67
N ARG A 185 -10.69 3.24 -3.66
CA ARG A 185 -11.72 4.26 -3.85
C ARG A 185 -11.13 5.59 -4.30
N ILE A 186 -10.03 6.06 -3.69
CA ILE A 186 -9.31 7.27 -4.12
C ILE A 186 -8.88 7.13 -5.59
N LEU A 187 -8.26 6.01 -5.96
CA LEU A 187 -7.78 5.77 -7.33
C LEU A 187 -8.93 5.65 -8.36
N SER A 188 -10.14 5.29 -7.94
CA SER A 188 -11.29 5.24 -8.83
C SER A 188 -11.68 6.61 -9.41
N PHE A 189 -11.29 7.71 -8.73
CA PHE A 189 -11.50 9.08 -9.24
C PHE A 189 -10.71 9.38 -10.51
N LYS A 190 -9.74 8.53 -10.91
CA LYS A 190 -9.10 8.62 -12.23
C LYS A 190 -10.14 8.66 -13.37
N GLN A 191 -11.22 7.90 -13.25
CA GLN A 191 -12.29 7.89 -14.25
C GLN A 191 -13.07 9.21 -14.27
N GLN A 192 -13.42 9.73 -13.09
CA GLN A 192 -14.12 11.01 -12.94
C GLN A 192 -13.31 12.17 -13.53
N PHE A 193 -12.00 12.21 -13.24
CA PHE A 193 -11.12 13.28 -13.72
C PHE A 193 -10.52 13.00 -15.10
N GLN A 194 -10.86 11.88 -15.73
CA GLN A 194 -10.40 11.48 -17.08
C GLN A 194 -8.87 11.36 -17.19
N CYS A 195 -8.24 10.79 -16.16
CA CYS A 195 -6.80 10.54 -16.17
C CYS A 195 -6.45 9.44 -17.17
N ALA A 196 -5.35 9.66 -17.91
CA ALA A 196 -4.79 8.70 -18.87
C ALA A 196 -4.23 7.43 -18.19
#